data_AF-A0A0L0BW24-F1
#
_entry.id   AF-A0A0L0BW24-F1
#
_cell.length_a   1.000
_cell.length_b   1.000
_cell.length_c   1.000
_cell.angle_alpha   90.00
_cell.angle_beta   90.00
_cell.angle_gamma   90.00
#
_symmetry.space_group_name_H-M   'P 1'
#
loop_
_entity.id
_entity.type
_entity.pdbx_description
1 polymer ?
#
loop_
_entity_poly.entity_id
_entity_poly.type
_entity_poly.pdbx_seq_one_letter_code
_entity_poly.pdbx_strand_id
1 'polypeptide(L)'
;MWNNEEKAIELILALKGNASVVLESVPVSNRNNYDNIMEALQRKYGGEHKQELYRMELRGRVQNSNETLQDFALEIERLLQLAYPGEHHPFLDIFKTDAFVNAIRDPEIKHA
;
A
#
# COMPACT_ATOMS: atom_id res chain seq x y z
N MET A 1 34.41 1.56 6.25
CA MET A 1 33.12 1.64 5.52
C MET A 1 32.77 0.23 5.12
N TRP A 2 31.58 -0.27 5.44
CA TRP A 2 31.23 -1.67 5.13
C TRP A 2 31.09 -1.90 3.63
N ASN A 3 31.60 -3.03 3.16
CA ASN A 3 31.41 -3.50 1.78
C ASN A 3 30.01 -4.11 1.59
N ASN A 4 29.62 -4.40 0.35
CA ASN A 4 28.26 -4.88 0.05
C ASN A 4 27.96 -6.26 0.65
N GLU A 5 28.97 -7.11 0.84
CA GLU A 5 28.81 -8.43 1.45
C GLU A 5 28.61 -8.31 2.98
N GLU A 6 29.40 -7.47 3.64
CA GLU A 6 29.24 -7.16 5.07
C GLU A 6 27.83 -6.58 5.35
N LYS A 7 27.37 -5.64 4.51
CA LYS A 7 26.01 -5.10 4.61
C LYS A 7 24.93 -6.16 4.39
N ALA A 8 25.12 -7.08 3.44
CA ALA A 8 24.18 -8.15 3.17
C ALA A 8 24.05 -9.12 4.35
N ILE A 9 25.17 -9.51 4.95
CA ILE A 9 25.21 -10.39 6.13
C ILE A 9 24.46 -9.73 7.30
N GLU A 10 24.79 -8.49 7.63
CA GLU A 10 24.13 -7.75 8.72
C GLU A 10 22.62 -7.59 8.48
N LEU A 11 22.22 -7.28 7.25
CA LEU A 11 20.81 -7.20 6.88
C LEU A 11 20.10 -8.56 7.06
N ILE A 12 20.69 -9.66 6.58
CA ILE A 12 20.13 -11.01 6.75
C ILE A 12 19.94 -11.36 8.23
N LEU A 13 20.93 -11.05 9.07
CA LEU A 13 20.87 -11.29 10.51
C LEU A 13 19.79 -10.44 11.20
N ALA A 14 19.51 -9.25 10.67
CA ALA A 14 18.45 -8.37 11.17
C ALA A 14 17.03 -8.83 10.77
N LEU A 15 16.87 -9.62 9.70
CA LEU A 15 15.57 -10.11 9.25
C LEU A 15 14.97 -11.13 10.23
N LYS A 16 13.80 -10.81 10.77
CA LYS A 16 13.08 -11.63 11.75
C LYS A 16 11.63 -11.87 11.31
N GLY A 17 11.06 -12.99 11.74
CA GLY A 17 9.65 -13.33 11.49
C GLY A 17 9.31 -13.30 9.99
N ASN A 18 8.17 -12.70 9.62
CA ASN A 18 7.71 -12.67 8.23
C ASN A 18 8.71 -12.04 7.25
N ALA A 19 9.58 -11.14 7.71
CA ALA A 19 10.56 -10.48 6.86
C ALA A 19 11.66 -11.46 6.36
N SER A 20 11.99 -12.52 7.10
CA SER A 20 13.01 -13.49 6.66
C SER A 20 12.55 -14.33 5.46
N VAL A 21 11.23 -14.48 5.27
CA VAL A 21 10.64 -15.17 4.12
C VAL A 21 11.03 -14.49 2.79
N VAL A 22 11.46 -13.23 2.81
CA VAL A 22 11.98 -12.57 1.59
C VAL A 22 13.19 -13.32 1.00
N LEU A 23 13.99 -13.99 1.83
CA LEU A 23 15.17 -14.72 1.38
C LEU A 23 14.81 -15.91 0.51
N GLU A 24 13.62 -16.50 0.65
CA GLU A 24 13.14 -17.58 -0.22
C GLU A 24 13.00 -17.12 -1.68
N SER A 25 12.71 -15.83 -1.90
CA SER A 25 12.64 -15.24 -3.24
C SER A 25 13.98 -14.77 -3.81
N VAL A 26 15.06 -14.82 -3.00
CA VAL A 26 16.41 -14.41 -3.40
C VAL A 26 17.31 -15.65 -3.55
N PRO A 27 17.85 -15.93 -4.76
CA PRO A 27 18.78 -17.03 -4.96
C PRO A 27 19.98 -16.96 -4.00
N VAL A 28 20.43 -18.10 -3.48
CA VAL A 28 21.54 -18.15 -2.50
C VAL A 28 22.80 -17.46 -3.04
N SER A 29 23.08 -17.61 -4.34
CA SER A 29 24.19 -16.94 -5.04
C SER A 29 24.14 -15.41 -4.98
N ASN A 30 22.96 -14.84 -4.74
CA ASN A 30 22.71 -13.40 -4.75
C ASN A 30 22.55 -12.82 -3.34
N ARG A 31 22.60 -13.66 -2.29
CA ARG A 31 22.44 -13.25 -0.88
C ARG A 31 23.71 -12.63 -0.26
N ASN A 32 24.80 -12.53 -1.02
CA ASN A 32 25.99 -11.76 -0.66
C ASN A 32 25.94 -10.32 -1.19
N ASN A 33 24.86 -9.93 -1.88
CA ASN A 33 24.69 -8.59 -2.41
C ASN A 33 23.51 -7.90 -1.72
N TYR A 34 23.84 -6.84 -1.00
CA TYR A 34 22.87 -6.02 -0.26
C TYR A 34 21.73 -5.51 -1.15
N ASP A 35 22.03 -5.05 -2.36
CA ASP A 35 21.05 -4.43 -3.25
C ASP A 35 19.98 -5.44 -3.70
N ASN A 36 20.38 -6.69 -3.95
CA ASN A 36 19.45 -7.76 -4.33
C ASN A 36 18.46 -8.10 -3.21
N ILE A 37 18.93 -8.10 -1.95
CA ILE A 37 18.08 -8.37 -0.79
C ILE A 37 17.15 -7.18 -0.55
N MET A 38 17.67 -5.96 -0.72
CA MET A 38 16.88 -4.74 -0.57
C MET A 38 15.80 -4.60 -1.63
N GLU A 39 16.10 -4.92 -2.88
CA GLU A 39 15.11 -4.93 -3.97
C GLU A 39 14.01 -5.96 -3.69
N ALA A 40 14.36 -7.16 -3.21
CA ALA A 40 13.37 -8.16 -2.82
C ALA A 40 12.48 -7.69 -1.66
N LEU A 41 13.05 -6.98 -0.67
CA LEU A 41 12.29 -6.36 0.42
C LEU A 41 11.36 -5.26 -0.10
N GLN A 42 11.83 -4.40 -1.01
CA GLN A 42 11.02 -3.36 -1.63
C GLN A 42 9.90 -3.96 -2.51
N ARG A 43 10.18 -5.02 -3.24
CA ARG A 43 9.15 -5.70 -4.04
C ARG A 43 8.06 -6.32 -3.17
N LYS A 44 8.45 -6.92 -2.03
CA LYS A 44 7.51 -7.62 -1.15
C LYS A 44 6.79 -6.71 -0.16
N TYR A 45 7.46 -5.66 0.32
CA TYR A 45 6.97 -4.80 1.41
C TYR A 45 6.98 -3.31 1.09
N GLY A 46 7.56 -2.92 -0.03
CA GLY A 46 7.65 -1.53 -0.48
C GLY A 46 6.31 -0.93 -0.84
N GLY A 47 6.34 0.40 -1.00
CA GLY A 47 5.15 1.23 -1.11
C GLY A 47 4.30 0.91 -2.33
N GLU A 48 4.89 0.63 -3.49
CA GLU A 48 4.13 0.50 -4.76
C GLU A 48 3.12 -0.65 -4.75
N HIS A 49 3.48 -1.83 -4.24
CA HIS A 49 2.52 -2.93 -4.15
C HIS A 49 1.39 -2.62 -3.14
N LYS A 50 1.72 -1.94 -2.04
CA LYS A 50 0.73 -1.47 -1.06
C LYS A 50 -0.18 -0.39 -1.65
N GLN A 51 0.38 0.55 -2.40
CA GLN A 51 -0.37 1.60 -3.08
C GLN A 51 -1.34 1.01 -4.11
N GLU A 52 -0.92 0.03 -4.91
CA GLU A 52 -1.82 -0.68 -5.82
C GLU A 52 -2.94 -1.42 -5.07
N LEU A 53 -2.64 -2.07 -3.94
CA LEU A 53 -3.67 -2.69 -3.09
C LEU A 53 -4.68 -1.66 -2.59
N TYR A 54 -4.22 -0.50 -2.11
CA TYR A 54 -5.13 0.57 -1.68
C TYR A 54 -5.92 1.19 -2.84
N ARG A 55 -5.33 1.29 -4.05
CA ARG A 55 -6.06 1.68 -5.26
C ARG A 55 -7.17 0.68 -5.60
N MET A 56 -6.90 -0.62 -5.47
CA MET A 56 -7.90 -1.68 -5.69
C MET A 56 -9.00 -1.64 -4.63
N GLU A 57 -8.63 -1.50 -3.35
CA GLU A 57 -9.58 -1.39 -2.24
C GLU A 57 -10.48 -0.17 -2.40
N LEU A 58 -9.92 0.99 -2.73
CA LEU A 58 -10.66 2.22 -3.00
C LEU A 58 -11.65 2.08 -4.17
N ARG A 59 -11.26 1.39 -5.26
CA ARG A 59 -12.17 1.12 -6.40
C ARG A 59 -13.29 0.14 -6.07
N GLY A 60 -13.02 -0.84 -5.20
CA GLY A 60 -13.98 -1.87 -4.80
C GLY A 60 -14.84 -1.46 -3.60
N ARG A 61 -14.60 -0.29 -3.02
CA ARG A 61 -15.24 0.14 -1.79
C ARG A 61 -16.70 0.53 -2.03
N VAL A 62 -17.59 0.01 -1.19
CA VAL A 62 -19.03 0.33 -1.14
C VAL A 62 -19.43 0.52 0.31
N GLN A 63 -20.28 1.50 0.62
CA GLN A 63 -20.75 1.78 1.98
C GLN A 63 -21.46 0.56 2.59
N ASN A 64 -21.08 0.17 3.80
CA ASN A 64 -21.73 -0.94 4.51
C ASN A 64 -23.07 -0.51 5.10
N SER A 65 -23.98 -1.47 5.32
CA SER A 65 -25.33 -1.18 5.86
C SER A 65 -25.35 -0.61 7.27
N ASN A 66 -24.30 -0.86 8.04
CA ASN A 66 -24.10 -0.41 9.42
C ASN A 66 -23.11 0.76 9.54
N GLU A 67 -22.67 1.31 8.42
CA GLU A 67 -21.66 2.36 8.37
C GLU A 67 -22.31 3.73 8.13
N THR A 68 -21.96 4.70 8.96
CA THR A 68 -22.44 6.08 8.78
C THR A 68 -21.78 6.73 7.57
N LEU A 69 -22.40 7.77 7.00
CA LEU A 69 -21.79 8.50 5.89
C LEU A 69 -20.47 9.17 6.28
N GLN A 70 -20.36 9.61 7.54
CA GLN A 70 -19.14 10.23 8.07
C GLN A 70 -18.00 9.22 8.15
N ASP A 71 -18.25 8.03 8.72
CA ASP A 71 -17.26 6.95 8.78
C ASP A 71 -16.83 6.53 7.38
N PHE A 72 -17.79 6.46 6.46
CA PHE A 72 -17.53 6.12 5.08
C PHE A 72 -16.62 7.15 4.38
N ALA A 73 -16.90 8.45 4.56
CA ALA A 73 -16.09 9.53 4.00
C ALA A 73 -14.66 9.51 4.54
N LEU A 74 -14.50 9.28 5.85
CA LEU A 74 -13.18 9.17 6.49
C LEU A 74 -12.40 7.98 5.94
N GLU A 75 -13.06 6.85 5.70
CA GLU A 75 -12.39 5.67 5.16
C GLU A 75 -11.95 5.87 3.70
N ILE A 76 -12.79 6.50 2.86
CA ILE A 76 -12.41 6.88 1.49
C ILE A 76 -11.19 7.82 1.50
N GLU A 77 -11.17 8.80 2.40
CA GLU A 77 -10.02 9.71 2.57
C GLU A 77 -8.75 8.97 2.99
N ARG A 78 -8.86 8.06 3.96
CA ARG A 78 -7.74 7.24 4.43
C ARG A 78 -7.16 6.38 3.30
N LEU A 79 -8.03 5.71 2.53
CA LEU A 79 -7.60 4.87 1.40
C LEU A 79 -6.94 5.70 0.30
N LEU A 80 -7.44 6.89 0.02
CA LEU A 80 -6.85 7.80 -0.97
C LEU A 80 -5.43 8.23 -0.58
N GLN A 81 -5.23 8.64 0.68
CA GLN A 81 -3.91 9.04 1.20
C GLN A 81 -2.89 7.90 1.14
N LEU A 82 -3.34 6.67 1.34
CA LEU A 82 -2.49 5.48 1.28
C LEU A 82 -2.19 5.02 -0.15
N ALA A 83 -3.15 5.23 -1.07
CA ALA A 83 -3.00 4.93 -2.49
C ALA A 83 -2.08 5.93 -3.22
N TYR A 84 -2.07 7.21 -2.80
CA TYR A 84 -1.34 8.31 -3.45
C TYR A 84 -0.59 9.17 -2.42
N PRO A 85 0.44 8.63 -1.74
CA PRO A 85 1.16 9.37 -0.71
C PRO A 85 2.00 10.52 -1.31
N GLY A 86 1.88 11.71 -0.72
CA GLY A 86 2.67 12.88 -1.12
C GLY A 86 2.16 13.64 -2.34
N GLU A 87 1.07 13.19 -2.95
CA GLU A 87 0.41 13.90 -4.05
C GLU A 87 -0.70 14.80 -3.49
N HIS A 88 -0.52 16.13 -3.58
CA HIS A 88 -1.61 17.09 -3.47
C HIS A 88 -2.01 17.51 -4.89
N HIS A 89 -2.71 16.62 -5.57
CA HIS A 89 -3.17 16.88 -6.92
C HIS A 89 -4.66 17.26 -6.88
N PRO A 90 -5.09 18.39 -7.48
CA PRO A 90 -6.51 18.79 -7.50
C PRO A 90 -7.46 17.71 -8.04
N PHE A 91 -6.96 16.77 -8.84
CA PHE A 91 -7.75 15.65 -9.35
C PHE A 91 -8.02 14.58 -8.29
N LEU A 92 -7.24 14.50 -7.21
CA LEU A 92 -7.51 13.58 -6.11
C LEU A 92 -8.75 14.02 -5.34
N ASP A 93 -9.02 15.32 -5.22
CA ASP A 93 -10.25 15.82 -4.61
C ASP A 93 -11.48 15.46 -5.45
N ILE A 94 -11.41 15.63 -6.77
CA ILE A 94 -12.47 15.22 -7.70
C ILE A 94 -12.69 13.71 -7.60
N PHE A 95 -11.61 12.93 -7.67
CA PHE A 95 -11.67 11.48 -7.57
C PHE A 95 -12.21 11.01 -6.21
N LYS A 96 -11.87 11.69 -5.11
CA LYS A 96 -12.41 11.42 -3.77
C LYS A 96 -13.92 11.60 -3.75
N THR A 97 -14.41 12.71 -4.28
CA THR A 97 -15.85 13.00 -4.36
C THR A 97 -16.58 11.97 -5.21
N ASP A 98 -16.04 11.63 -6.39
CA ASP A 98 -16.64 10.62 -7.27
C ASP A 98 -16.65 9.23 -6.61
N ALA A 99 -15.54 8.84 -5.97
CA ALA A 99 -15.45 7.57 -5.26
C ALA A 99 -16.48 7.49 -4.12
N PHE A 100 -16.64 8.58 -3.36
CA PHE A 100 -17.62 8.66 -2.29
C PHE A 100 -19.06 8.55 -2.81
N VAL A 101 -19.47 9.43 -3.74
CA VAL A 101 -20.86 9.49 -4.23
C VAL A 101 -21.28 8.19 -4.90
N ASN A 102 -20.43 7.62 -5.75
CA ASN A 102 -20.77 6.41 -6.50
C ASN A 102 -20.89 5.17 -5.60
N ALA A 103 -20.20 5.16 -4.47
CA ALA A 103 -20.10 4.03 -3.55
C ALA A 103 -21.09 4.08 -2.37
N ILE A 104 -21.86 5.16 -2.22
CA ILE A 104 -22.98 5.23 -1.24
C ILE A 104 -23.95 4.07 -1.50
N ARG A 105 -24.59 3.54 -0.45
CA ARG A 105 -25.55 2.43 -0.64
C ARG A 105 -26.94 2.92 -1.00
N ASP A 106 -27.34 4.04 -0.42
CA ASP A 106 -28.69 4.59 -0.52
C ASP A 106 -28.89 5.34 -1.84
N PRO A 107 -29.77 4.85 -2.74
CA PRO A 107 -30.02 5.49 -4.03
C PRO A 107 -30.71 6.86 -3.89
N GLU A 108 -31.45 7.13 -2.82
CA GLU A 108 -32.03 8.47 -2.60
C GLU A 108 -30.93 9.49 -2.28
N ILE A 109 -29.92 9.09 -1.52
CA ILE A 109 -28.75 9.93 -1.20
C ILE A 109 -27.84 10.10 -2.43
N LYS A 110 -27.79 9.12 -3.35
CA LYS A 110 -27.03 9.26 -4.61
C LYS A 110 -27.62 10.27 -5.59
N HIS A 111 -28.92 10.52 -5.51
CA HIS A 111 -29.66 11.33 -6.47
C HIS A 111 -30.22 12.64 -5.88
N ALA A 112 -29.93 12.90 -4.60
CA ALA A 112 -30.24 14.15 -3.90
C ALA A 112 -29.27 15.27 -4.29
#